data_AF-A0A819QA00-F1
#
_entry.id   AF-A0A819QA00-F1
#
_cell.length_a   1.000
_cell.length_b   1.000
_cell.length_c   1.000
_cell.angle_alpha   90.00
_cell.angle_beta   90.00
_cell.angle_gamma   90.00
#
_symmetry.space_group_name_H-M   'P 1'
#
loop_
_entity.id
_entity.type
_entity.pdbx_description
1 polymer ?
#
loop_
_entity_poly.entity_id
_entity_poly.type
_entity_poly.pdbx_seq_one_letter_code
_entity_poly.pdbx_strand_id
1 'polypeptide(L)'
;MHHTASGDEGYASINEFREKVPLTTYEDYRAYIDRMVFDGERNLLSSEDIVYFSTSSGTTGKMKLLPLVAETMKKIGESTRIGTAITRRSFPPSSLPVPEQRTFNLLSGKKTEMFQRSKDGIPIGPLSQSFSAFSSIPRNRSLFSTNNTVTLDMIEEIPDFETSVFVQLVFALATSNICSYSTALPPVFIHTVKMIENYFDEMSLCISYANFAHSSLVQNNISDSEFIASLNRTLNEATVKYGGEVYRLERAKHIRNECLKKDAAGILHRLWPNLIYASAAIGSTFSMYKKEVQFYCGERLPLINMGVYISSEGPLGVLASIHTDEYFLLPTCVFFEFIKEEDVEQVRCPS
;
A
#
# COMPACT_ATOMS: atom_id res chain seq x y z
N MET A 1 26.48 -15.51 31.61
CA MET A 1 26.17 -16.95 31.66
C MET A 1 24.69 -17.11 31.96
N HIS A 2 23.87 -17.30 30.94
CA HIS A 2 22.52 -17.86 31.08
C HIS A 2 22.30 -18.76 29.86
N HIS A 3 22.19 -20.07 30.15
CA HIS A 3 21.95 -21.12 29.18
C HIS A 3 20.44 -21.20 28.87
N THR A 4 20.08 -21.06 27.61
CA THR A 4 18.83 -21.56 27.03
C THR A 4 19.12 -22.86 26.28
N ALA A 5 18.23 -23.85 26.44
CA ALA A 5 18.38 -25.21 25.95
C ALA A 5 17.93 -25.32 24.48
N SER A 6 18.80 -24.90 23.58
CA SER A 6 19.04 -25.40 22.21
C SER A 6 20.13 -24.48 21.67
N GLY A 7 21.31 -25.05 21.40
CA GLY A 7 22.52 -24.29 21.16
C GLY A 7 22.43 -23.42 19.91
N ASP A 8 22.67 -22.12 20.08
CA ASP A 8 23.10 -21.24 18.99
C ASP A 8 24.53 -21.61 18.60
N GLU A 9 24.68 -22.72 17.90
CA GLU A 9 25.78 -22.87 16.93
C GLU A 9 25.21 -22.40 15.59
N GLY A 10 25.55 -21.17 15.20
CA GLY A 10 25.28 -20.71 13.84
C GLY A 10 25.90 -21.69 12.82
N TYR A 11 25.29 -21.82 11.65
CA TYR A 11 25.80 -22.69 10.60
C TYR A 11 27.15 -22.18 10.09
N ALA A 12 28.16 -23.04 10.03
CA ALA A 12 29.49 -22.68 9.57
C ALA A 12 29.56 -22.49 8.04
N SER A 13 28.57 -22.98 7.29
CA SER A 13 28.46 -22.78 5.84
C SER A 13 27.00 -22.87 5.33
N ILE A 14 26.77 -22.39 4.10
CA ILE A 14 25.48 -22.55 3.40
C ILE A 14 25.11 -24.03 3.21
N ASN A 15 26.09 -24.90 2.96
CA ASN A 15 25.82 -26.33 2.78
C ASN A 15 25.36 -26.98 4.08
N GLU A 16 25.99 -26.62 5.20
CA GLU A 16 25.56 -27.11 6.51
C GLU A 16 24.14 -26.64 6.86
N PHE A 17 23.81 -25.37 6.55
CA PHE A 17 22.43 -24.87 6.68
C PHE A 17 21.46 -25.72 5.86
N ARG A 18 21.76 -26.00 4.60
CA ARG A 18 20.91 -26.82 3.71
C ARG A 18 20.73 -28.26 4.17
N GLU A 19 21.76 -28.85 4.76
CA GLU A 19 21.69 -30.22 5.29
C GLU A 19 20.86 -30.31 6.58
N LYS A 20 20.89 -29.26 7.41
CA LYS A 20 20.26 -29.25 8.73
C LYS A 20 18.87 -28.63 8.76
N VAL A 21 18.57 -27.68 7.86
CA VAL A 21 17.29 -26.97 7.81
C VAL A 21 16.45 -27.55 6.67
N PRO A 22 15.34 -28.25 6.98
CA PRO A 22 14.50 -28.83 5.96
C PRO A 22 13.72 -27.74 5.19
N LEU A 23 13.29 -28.09 3.98
CA LEU A 23 12.29 -27.30 3.28
C LEU A 23 10.95 -27.43 4.01
N THR A 24 10.37 -26.29 4.35
CA THR A 24 9.16 -26.19 5.17
C THR A 24 8.10 -25.35 4.50
N THR A 25 6.86 -25.56 4.92
CA THR A 25 5.70 -24.75 4.59
C THR A 25 5.20 -24.00 5.82
N TYR A 26 4.20 -23.13 5.65
CA TYR A 26 3.58 -22.43 6.78
C TYR A 26 3.04 -23.39 7.85
N GLU A 27 2.54 -24.57 7.46
CA GLU A 27 1.88 -25.49 8.39
C GLU A 27 2.85 -26.08 9.42
N ASP A 28 4.13 -26.23 9.06
CA ASP A 28 5.20 -26.66 9.97
C ASP A 28 5.42 -25.66 11.12
N TYR A 29 5.11 -24.38 10.89
CA TYR A 29 5.24 -23.31 11.86
C TYR A 29 3.94 -22.93 12.57
N ARG A 30 2.79 -23.42 12.10
CA ARG A 30 1.47 -22.98 12.58
C ARG A 30 1.32 -23.15 14.09
N ALA A 31 1.75 -24.27 14.66
CA ALA A 31 1.63 -24.52 16.10
C ALA A 31 2.45 -23.52 16.94
N TYR A 32 3.63 -23.12 16.46
CA TYR A 32 4.46 -22.11 17.12
C TYR A 32 3.80 -20.73 17.02
N ILE A 33 3.31 -20.35 15.83
CA ILE A 33 2.62 -19.09 15.60
C ILE A 33 1.35 -19.00 16.46
N ASP A 34 0.56 -20.06 16.52
CA ASP A 34 -0.65 -20.11 17.34
C ASP A 34 -0.31 -19.92 18.84
N ARG A 35 0.76 -20.54 19.35
CA ARG A 35 1.23 -20.30 20.73
C ARG A 35 1.71 -18.86 20.95
N MET A 36 2.39 -18.26 19.98
CA MET A 36 2.79 -16.85 20.06
C MET A 36 1.56 -15.92 20.11
N VAL A 37 0.56 -16.19 19.28
CA VAL A 37 -0.62 -15.34 19.14
C VAL A 37 -1.63 -15.54 20.28
N PHE A 38 -1.94 -16.79 20.63
CA PHE A 38 -3.03 -17.13 21.54
C PHE A 38 -2.55 -17.44 22.96
N ASP A 39 -1.31 -17.90 23.14
CA ASP A 39 -0.76 -18.20 24.47
C ASP A 39 0.18 -17.11 24.99
N GLY A 40 0.68 -16.24 24.11
CA GLY A 40 1.60 -15.15 24.42
C GLY A 40 3.04 -15.62 24.61
N GLU A 41 3.37 -16.81 24.09
CA GLU A 41 4.73 -17.34 24.13
C GLU A 41 5.66 -16.54 23.22
N ARG A 42 6.88 -16.28 23.68
CA ARG A 42 7.87 -15.47 22.97
C ARG A 42 9.08 -16.30 22.58
N ASN A 43 9.86 -15.76 21.65
CA ASN A 43 11.13 -16.32 21.22
C ASN A 43 11.05 -17.75 20.66
N LEU A 44 9.92 -18.10 20.01
CA LEU A 44 9.72 -19.43 19.41
C LEU A 44 10.30 -19.54 17.99
N LEU A 45 10.19 -18.47 17.18
CA LEU A 45 10.65 -18.46 15.78
C LEU A 45 11.72 -17.41 15.49
N SER A 46 11.93 -16.47 16.40
CA SER A 46 12.92 -15.39 16.28
C SER A 46 13.43 -15.05 17.67
N SER A 47 14.72 -14.73 17.78
CA SER A 47 15.29 -14.16 19.01
C SER A 47 14.94 -12.67 19.20
N GLU A 48 14.43 -12.02 18.15
CA GLU A 48 13.95 -10.64 18.19
C GLU A 48 12.47 -10.57 18.58
N ASP A 49 12.08 -9.48 19.24
CA ASP A 49 10.69 -9.23 19.59
C ASP A 49 9.81 -9.10 18.34
N ILE A 50 8.71 -9.84 18.32
CA ILE A 50 7.69 -9.67 17.30
C ILE A 50 6.90 -8.40 17.60
N VAL A 51 6.74 -7.58 16.57
CA VAL A 51 6.10 -6.27 16.68
C VAL A 51 4.80 -6.17 15.90
N TYR A 52 4.54 -7.10 14.98
CA TYR A 52 3.30 -7.19 14.20
C TYR A 52 3.08 -8.62 13.70
N PHE A 53 1.82 -9.07 13.62
CA PHE A 53 1.46 -10.28 12.88
C PHE A 53 0.73 -9.90 11.59
N SER A 54 1.39 -10.12 10.45
CA SER A 54 0.80 -9.85 9.15
C SER A 54 -0.16 -10.95 8.73
N THR A 55 -1.38 -10.57 8.36
CA THR A 55 -2.32 -11.48 7.73
C THR A 55 -1.96 -11.63 6.25
N SER A 56 -1.79 -12.88 5.80
CA SER A 56 -1.64 -13.18 4.38
C SER A 56 -2.92 -13.79 3.81
N SER A 57 -3.28 -13.37 2.61
CA SER A 57 -4.48 -13.78 1.88
C SER A 57 -4.31 -15.19 1.26
N GLY A 58 -4.19 -16.23 2.07
CA GLY A 58 -4.35 -17.60 1.60
C GLY A 58 -5.83 -17.88 1.29
N THR A 59 -6.16 -18.24 0.06
CA THR A 59 -7.54 -18.21 -0.47
C THR A 59 -8.45 -19.41 -0.15
N THR A 60 -8.08 -20.35 0.74
CA THR A 60 -8.91 -21.55 0.95
C THR A 60 -8.88 -22.16 2.37
N GLY A 61 -8.42 -21.45 3.41
CA GLY A 61 -8.34 -22.01 4.76
C GLY A 61 -8.21 -21.02 5.92
N LYS A 62 -7.81 -21.52 7.10
CA LYS A 62 -7.48 -20.69 8.28
C LYS A 62 -6.41 -19.66 7.88
N MET A 63 -6.68 -18.38 8.17
CA MET A 63 -5.79 -17.26 7.90
C MET A 63 -4.38 -17.55 8.40
N LYS A 64 -3.38 -17.25 7.58
CA LYS A 64 -1.96 -17.34 7.94
C LYS A 64 -1.52 -16.02 8.58
N LEU A 65 -0.81 -16.12 9.70
CA LEU A 65 -0.28 -15.01 10.48
C LEU A 65 1.24 -15.07 10.44
N LEU A 66 1.88 -14.06 9.87
CA LEU A 66 3.32 -14.02 9.70
C LEU A 66 3.93 -13.06 10.74
N PRO A 67 4.78 -13.55 11.65
CA PRO A 67 5.42 -12.71 12.65
C PRO A 67 6.43 -11.77 11.99
N LEU A 68 6.32 -10.47 12.26
CA LEU A 68 7.25 -9.45 11.78
C LEU A 68 8.01 -8.83 12.94
N VAL A 69 9.31 -8.66 12.73
CA VAL A 69 10.22 -7.95 13.63
C VAL A 69 10.43 -6.50 13.16
N ALA A 70 10.97 -5.65 14.04
CA ALA A 70 11.18 -4.24 13.74
C ALA A 70 12.14 -4.02 12.54
N GLU A 71 13.15 -4.88 12.38
CA GLU A 71 14.07 -4.78 11.25
C GLU A 71 13.36 -5.03 9.91
N THR A 72 12.40 -5.97 9.84
CA THR A 72 11.61 -6.20 8.61
C THR A 72 10.87 -4.93 8.17
N MET A 73 10.26 -4.23 9.11
CA MET A 73 9.55 -2.96 8.84
C MET A 73 10.49 -1.87 8.34
N LYS A 74 11.69 -1.78 8.91
CA LYS A 74 12.74 -0.88 8.45
C LYS A 74 13.19 -1.23 7.03
N LYS A 75 13.39 -2.52 6.72
CA LYS A 75 13.73 -3.00 5.37
C LYS A 75 12.65 -2.70 4.33
N ILE A 76 11.37 -2.77 4.70
CA ILE A 76 10.26 -2.33 3.83
C ILE A 76 10.36 -0.83 3.52
N GLY A 77 10.68 0.00 4.52
CA GLY A 77 10.91 1.44 4.31
C GLY A 77 12.12 1.73 3.43
N GLU A 78 13.23 1.02 3.64
CA GLU A 78 14.45 1.11 2.81
C GLU A 78 14.19 0.70 1.36
N SER A 79 13.55 -0.44 1.12
CA SER A 79 13.23 -0.91 -0.23
C SER A 79 12.27 0.04 -0.95
N THR A 80 11.27 0.60 -0.25
CA THR A 80 10.34 1.59 -0.80
C THR A 80 11.06 2.85 -1.27
N ARG A 81 12.06 3.32 -0.52
CA ARG A 81 12.90 4.46 -0.90
C ARG A 81 13.77 4.16 -2.12
N ILE A 82 14.35 2.96 -2.19
CA ILE A 82 15.14 2.51 -3.34
C ILE A 82 14.26 2.44 -4.59
N GLY A 83 13.11 1.76 -4.51
CA GLY A 83 12.15 1.66 -5.61
C GLY A 83 11.70 3.04 -6.12
N THR A 84 11.36 3.94 -5.19
CA THR A 84 11.00 5.33 -5.53
C THR A 84 12.16 6.06 -6.24
N ALA A 85 13.40 5.85 -5.81
CA ALA A 85 14.57 6.46 -6.43
C ALA A 85 14.81 5.91 -7.85
N ILE A 86 14.63 4.61 -8.08
CA ILE A 86 14.73 3.99 -9.41
C ILE A 86 13.67 4.57 -10.34
N THR A 87 12.40 4.61 -9.89
CA THR A 87 11.31 5.21 -10.67
C THR A 87 11.62 6.66 -11.05
N ARG A 88 12.03 7.50 -10.08
CA ARG A 88 12.35 8.91 -10.33
C ARG A 88 13.50 9.09 -11.31
N ARG A 89 14.56 8.29 -11.21
CA ARG A 89 15.73 8.35 -12.12
C ARG A 89 15.42 7.89 -13.53
N SER A 90 14.33 7.14 -13.71
CA SER A 90 13.92 6.62 -15.02
C SER A 90 13.20 7.67 -15.87
N PHE A 91 12.76 8.78 -15.27
CA PHE A 91 12.16 9.89 -16.00
C PHE A 91 13.16 11.04 -16.22
N PRO A 92 13.00 11.85 -17.29
CA PRO A 92 13.84 13.01 -17.52
C PRO A 92 13.86 13.96 -16.31
N PRO A 93 14.98 14.66 -16.04
CA PRO A 93 15.04 15.62 -14.93
C PRO A 93 13.94 16.70 -14.96
N SER A 94 13.48 17.08 -16.15
CA SER A 94 12.36 18.02 -16.35
C SER A 94 11.01 17.48 -15.89
N SER A 95 10.88 16.17 -15.73
CA SER A 95 9.69 15.47 -15.24
C SER A 95 9.79 15.18 -13.74
N LEU A 96 10.87 15.53 -13.06
CA LEU A 96 10.97 15.27 -11.61
C LEU A 96 9.94 16.10 -10.84
N PRO A 97 9.28 15.51 -9.81
CA PRO A 97 8.32 16.25 -9.02
C PRO A 97 8.94 17.47 -8.34
N VAL A 98 8.34 18.64 -8.53
CA VAL A 98 8.67 19.85 -7.74
C VAL A 98 8.03 19.77 -6.35
N PRO A 99 8.55 20.48 -5.32
CA PRO A 99 8.02 20.42 -3.96
C PRO A 99 6.50 20.70 -3.83
N GLU A 100 5.95 21.50 -4.74
CA GLU A 100 4.54 21.89 -4.77
C GLU A 100 3.64 20.80 -5.38
N GLN A 101 4.20 19.86 -6.13
CA GLN A 101 3.48 18.74 -6.70
C GLN A 101 3.08 17.72 -5.62
N ARG A 102 1.97 17.05 -5.87
CA ARG A 102 1.46 15.99 -5.01
C ARG A 102 1.42 14.67 -5.76
N THR A 103 1.21 13.61 -5.00
CA THR A 103 1.03 12.25 -5.49
C THR A 103 -0.30 11.74 -5.00
N PHE A 104 -0.94 10.85 -5.77
CA PHE A 104 -2.00 10.01 -5.26
C PHE A 104 -1.43 8.61 -5.10
N ASN A 105 -1.23 8.20 -3.85
CA ASN A 105 -1.01 6.82 -3.48
C ASN A 105 -2.19 6.43 -2.59
N LEU A 106 -2.97 5.44 -3.01
CA LEU A 106 -4.07 4.97 -2.18
C LEU A 106 -3.49 4.32 -0.92
N LEU A 107 -3.78 4.92 0.23
CA LEU A 107 -3.33 4.45 1.53
C LEU A 107 -4.40 3.55 2.17
N SER A 108 -3.94 2.55 2.92
CA SER A 108 -4.79 1.77 3.83
C SER A 108 -4.32 2.07 5.25
N GLY A 109 -5.19 2.72 6.03
CA GLY A 109 -4.95 3.06 7.42
C GLY A 109 -5.96 2.37 8.33
N LYS A 110 -5.60 2.24 9.61
CA LYS A 110 -6.50 1.74 10.65
C LYS A 110 -6.07 2.28 12.01
N LYS A 111 -7.00 2.79 12.82
CA LYS A 111 -6.69 3.23 14.18
C LYS A 111 -5.97 2.16 14.99
N THR A 112 -4.99 2.58 15.79
CA THR A 112 -4.15 1.68 16.59
C THR A 112 -4.98 0.81 17.54
N GLU A 113 -6.05 1.34 18.10
CA GLU A 113 -6.99 0.69 19.00
C GLU A 113 -7.94 -0.30 18.30
N MET A 114 -8.11 -0.19 16.98
CA MET A 114 -9.01 -1.06 16.22
C MET A 114 -8.33 -2.34 15.71
N PHE A 115 -7.00 -2.46 15.86
CA PHE A 115 -6.30 -3.69 15.53
C PHE A 115 -6.73 -4.83 16.44
N GLN A 116 -6.97 -6.00 15.85
CA GLN A 116 -6.97 -7.24 16.63
C GLN A 116 -5.57 -7.41 17.24
N ARG A 117 -5.49 -7.99 18.43
CA ARG A 117 -4.23 -8.19 19.14
C ARG A 117 -4.04 -9.64 19.56
N SER A 118 -2.80 -10.10 19.58
CA SER A 118 -2.40 -11.33 20.26
C SER A 118 -2.64 -11.20 21.77
N LYS A 119 -2.52 -12.32 22.50
CA LYS A 119 -2.64 -12.35 23.96
C LYS A 119 -1.66 -11.43 24.68
N ASP A 120 -0.46 -11.22 24.11
CA ASP A 120 0.55 -10.33 24.66
C ASP A 120 0.47 -8.88 24.09
N GLY A 121 -0.59 -8.57 23.34
CA GLY A 121 -0.93 -7.22 22.90
C GLY A 121 -0.34 -6.81 21.55
N ILE A 122 0.33 -7.71 20.82
CA ILE A 122 0.91 -7.42 19.51
C ILE A 122 -0.21 -7.27 18.46
N PRO A 123 -0.22 -6.19 17.66
CA PRO A 123 -1.23 -5.95 16.63
C PRO A 123 -1.18 -6.99 15.49
N ILE A 124 -2.37 -7.33 15.00
CA ILE A 124 -2.62 -8.31 13.93
C ILE A 124 -3.41 -7.63 12.81
N GLY A 125 -2.94 -7.73 11.57
CA GLY A 125 -3.68 -7.20 10.42
C GLY A 125 -2.93 -7.30 9.08
N PRO A 126 -3.51 -6.77 7.99
CA PRO A 126 -2.88 -6.79 6.67
C PRO A 126 -1.56 -6.00 6.66
N LEU A 127 -0.56 -6.46 5.89
CA LEU A 127 0.75 -5.78 5.80
C LEU A 127 0.60 -4.29 5.42
N SER A 128 -0.36 -3.95 4.57
CA SER A 128 -0.61 -2.57 4.14
C SER A 128 -0.97 -1.61 5.28
N GLN A 129 -1.48 -2.13 6.40
CA GLN A 129 -1.87 -1.35 7.60
C GLN A 129 -0.82 -1.40 8.70
N SER A 130 0.29 -2.13 8.49
CA SER A 130 1.34 -2.31 9.51
C SER A 130 1.94 -0.99 9.98
N PHE A 131 2.06 0.02 9.10
CA PHE A 131 2.54 1.35 9.49
C PHE A 131 1.62 2.07 10.49
N SER A 132 0.31 1.83 10.45
CA SER A 132 -0.62 2.39 11.43
C SER A 132 -0.44 1.79 12.82
N ALA A 133 -0.04 0.52 12.89
CA ALA A 133 0.27 -0.13 14.16
C ALA A 133 1.55 0.42 14.83
N PHE A 134 2.40 1.13 14.08
CA PHE A 134 3.64 1.75 14.54
C PHE A 134 3.58 3.29 14.59
N SER A 135 2.36 3.84 14.70
CA SER A 135 2.07 5.28 14.70
C SER A 135 2.89 6.10 15.71
N SER A 136 3.45 5.48 16.75
CA SER A 136 4.32 6.10 17.75
C SER A 136 5.74 6.46 17.26
N ILE A 137 6.12 6.14 16.01
CA ILE A 137 7.41 6.49 15.41
C ILE A 137 7.22 7.57 14.33
N PRO A 138 7.44 8.87 14.65
CA PRO A 138 7.17 9.99 13.75
C PRO A 138 7.90 9.92 12.40
N ARG A 139 9.10 9.31 12.38
CA ARG A 139 9.93 9.18 11.16
C ARG A 139 9.30 8.27 10.10
N ASN A 140 8.49 7.30 10.51
CA ASN A 140 7.85 6.35 9.58
C ASN A 140 6.60 6.93 8.90
N ARG A 141 5.87 7.85 9.57
CA ARG A 141 4.69 8.53 9.00
C ARG A 141 5.03 9.37 7.76
N SER A 142 6.23 9.95 7.76
CA SER A 142 6.77 10.79 6.68
C SER A 142 6.95 10.03 5.36
N LEU A 143 7.30 8.73 5.40
CA LEU A 143 7.63 7.95 4.20
C LEU A 143 6.50 7.86 3.17
N PHE A 144 5.24 7.88 3.62
CA PHE A 144 4.07 7.81 2.74
C PHE A 144 3.24 9.10 2.70
N SER A 145 3.43 10.03 3.65
CA SER A 145 2.53 11.19 3.80
C SER A 145 3.07 12.51 3.27
N THR A 146 4.39 12.72 3.12
CA THR A 146 4.92 14.08 2.87
C THR A 146 4.45 14.70 1.56
N ASN A 147 4.25 13.88 0.52
CA ASN A 147 3.85 14.36 -0.81
C ASN A 147 2.49 13.79 -1.26
N ASN A 148 1.79 13.02 -0.43
CA ASN A 148 0.48 12.49 -0.79
C ASN A 148 -0.60 13.57 -0.67
N THR A 149 -1.73 13.41 -1.37
CA THR A 149 -2.86 14.36 -1.31
C THR A 149 -3.54 14.41 0.05
N VAL A 150 -3.40 13.34 0.85
CA VAL A 150 -3.97 13.19 2.18
C VAL A 150 -3.00 12.39 3.06
N THR A 151 -2.97 12.71 4.35
CA THR A 151 -2.06 12.11 5.32
C THR A 151 -2.60 10.78 5.84
N LEU A 152 -1.71 9.89 6.28
CA LEU A 152 -2.11 8.63 6.90
C LEU A 152 -2.96 8.85 8.16
N ASP A 153 -2.72 9.91 8.94
CA ASP A 153 -3.49 10.22 10.16
C ASP A 153 -4.98 10.37 9.85
N MET A 154 -5.32 11.08 8.77
CA MET A 154 -6.72 11.26 8.38
C MET A 154 -7.34 9.96 7.88
N ILE A 155 -6.55 9.10 7.25
CA ILE A 155 -7.05 7.82 6.73
C ILE A 155 -7.29 6.81 7.86
N GLU A 156 -6.47 6.85 8.91
CA GLU A 156 -6.65 6.02 10.10
C GLU A 156 -7.98 6.28 10.80
N GLU A 157 -8.51 7.50 10.72
CA GLU A 157 -9.80 7.89 11.31
C GLU A 157 -11.03 7.37 10.57
N ILE A 158 -10.88 6.88 9.33
CA ILE A 158 -12.00 6.43 8.49
C ILE A 158 -12.25 4.93 8.70
N PRO A 159 -13.47 4.52 9.10
CA PRO A 159 -13.70 3.16 9.60
C PRO A 159 -13.80 2.08 8.50
N ASP A 160 -14.18 2.46 7.27
CA ASP A 160 -14.41 1.53 6.18
C ASP A 160 -13.63 1.90 4.90
N PHE A 161 -13.44 0.88 4.05
CA PHE A 161 -12.61 0.99 2.84
C PHE A 161 -13.23 1.90 1.77
N GLU A 162 -14.54 1.81 1.52
CA GLU A 162 -15.22 2.55 0.46
C GLU A 162 -15.22 4.05 0.74
N THR A 163 -15.57 4.44 1.98
CA THR A 163 -15.51 5.84 2.43
C THR A 163 -14.08 6.36 2.39
N SER A 164 -13.10 5.53 2.76
CA SER A 164 -11.69 5.91 2.71
C SER A 164 -11.23 6.18 1.27
N VAL A 165 -11.55 5.30 0.33
CA VAL A 165 -11.28 5.51 -1.10
C VAL A 165 -11.96 6.78 -1.60
N PHE A 166 -13.24 6.99 -1.26
CA PHE A 166 -13.97 8.20 -1.65
C PHE A 166 -13.29 9.48 -1.15
N VAL A 167 -12.96 9.56 0.14
CA VAL A 167 -12.32 10.75 0.73
C VAL A 167 -10.96 11.01 0.08
N GLN A 168 -10.13 9.97 -0.08
CA GLN A 168 -8.83 10.09 -0.75
C GLN A 168 -8.96 10.60 -2.19
N LEU A 169 -9.96 10.12 -2.93
CA LEU A 169 -10.26 10.57 -4.29
C LEU A 169 -10.76 12.02 -4.34
N VAL A 170 -11.57 12.48 -3.38
CA VAL A 170 -11.97 13.89 -3.30
C VAL A 170 -10.76 14.80 -3.16
N PHE A 171 -9.81 14.49 -2.26
CA PHE A 171 -8.57 15.25 -2.11
C PHE A 171 -7.70 15.19 -3.38
N ALA A 172 -7.62 14.03 -4.03
CA ALA A 172 -6.88 13.87 -5.27
C ALA A 172 -7.50 14.67 -6.42
N LEU A 173 -8.81 14.61 -6.59
CA LEU A 173 -9.55 15.33 -7.63
C LEU A 173 -9.50 16.85 -7.38
N ALA A 174 -9.57 17.31 -6.13
CA ALA A 174 -9.38 18.71 -5.77
C ALA A 174 -7.97 19.23 -6.12
N THR A 175 -6.97 18.35 -6.18
CA THR A 175 -5.58 18.70 -6.45
C THR A 175 -5.26 18.50 -7.94
N SER A 176 -5.17 19.58 -8.72
CA SER A 176 -4.86 19.49 -10.16
C SER A 176 -3.41 19.08 -10.44
N ASN A 177 -2.47 19.47 -9.57
CA ASN A 177 -1.04 19.26 -9.77
C ASN A 177 -0.52 17.98 -9.12
N ILE A 178 -1.07 16.83 -9.56
CA ILE A 178 -0.61 15.49 -9.17
C ILE A 178 0.35 14.95 -10.22
N CYS A 179 1.46 14.36 -9.77
CA CYS A 179 2.52 13.85 -10.63
C CYS A 179 2.50 12.32 -10.81
N SER A 180 1.84 11.57 -9.91
CA SER A 180 1.65 10.12 -10.04
C SER A 180 0.33 9.62 -9.47
N TYR A 181 -0.19 8.54 -10.05
CA TYR A 181 -1.39 7.83 -9.60
C TYR A 181 -1.06 6.35 -9.31
N SER A 182 -1.01 5.97 -8.04
CA SER A 182 -0.51 4.67 -7.61
C SER A 182 -1.52 3.95 -6.72
N THR A 183 -1.70 2.65 -6.97
CA THR A 183 -2.42 1.75 -6.06
C THR A 183 -1.62 0.45 -5.93
N ALA A 184 -1.81 -0.30 -4.83
CA ALA A 184 -1.03 -1.53 -4.63
C ALA A 184 -1.33 -2.61 -5.68
N LEU A 185 -2.61 -2.80 -6.03
CA LEU A 185 -3.08 -3.91 -6.87
C LEU A 185 -3.99 -3.42 -8.00
N PRO A 186 -3.95 -4.02 -9.19
CA PRO A 186 -4.80 -3.61 -10.31
C PRO A 186 -6.31 -3.66 -10.06
N PRO A 187 -6.90 -4.65 -9.35
CA PRO A 187 -8.32 -4.59 -9.01
C PRO A 187 -8.69 -3.37 -8.16
N VAL A 188 -7.79 -2.95 -7.27
CA VAL A 188 -7.97 -1.74 -6.46
C VAL A 188 -7.88 -0.49 -7.34
N PHE A 189 -6.94 -0.46 -8.30
CA PHE A 189 -6.85 0.60 -9.30
C PHE A 189 -8.16 0.76 -10.10
N ILE A 190 -8.70 -0.35 -10.58
CA ILE A 190 -9.96 -0.34 -11.35
C ILE A 190 -11.08 0.15 -10.44
N HIS A 191 -11.14 -0.35 -9.20
CA HIS A 191 -12.11 0.08 -8.21
C HIS A 191 -12.05 1.60 -7.95
N THR A 192 -10.86 2.21 -7.80
CA THR A 192 -10.76 3.66 -7.61
C THR A 192 -11.26 4.45 -8.81
N VAL A 193 -11.05 3.96 -10.05
CA VAL A 193 -11.62 4.59 -11.24
C VAL A 193 -13.14 4.42 -11.29
N LYS A 194 -13.67 3.23 -10.96
CA LYS A 194 -15.12 2.98 -10.85
C LYS A 194 -15.77 3.85 -9.79
N MET A 195 -15.08 4.09 -8.67
CA MET A 195 -15.52 5.03 -7.65
C MET A 195 -15.66 6.46 -8.20
N ILE A 196 -14.71 6.92 -9.03
CA ILE A 196 -14.85 8.21 -9.72
C ILE A 196 -16.06 8.18 -10.66
N GLU A 197 -16.21 7.14 -11.49
CA GLU A 197 -17.33 7.03 -12.45
C GLU A 197 -18.71 7.02 -11.77
N ASN A 198 -18.82 6.36 -10.61
CA ASN A 198 -20.10 6.20 -9.91
C ASN A 198 -20.45 7.40 -9.02
N TYR A 199 -19.44 8.10 -8.50
CA TYR A 199 -19.63 9.14 -7.48
C TYR A 199 -19.10 10.53 -7.90
N PHE A 200 -18.76 10.76 -9.18
CA PHE A 200 -18.21 12.05 -9.63
C PHE A 200 -19.12 13.23 -9.28
N ASP A 201 -20.45 13.04 -9.27
CA ASP A 201 -21.41 14.08 -8.90
C ASP A 201 -21.24 14.52 -7.43
N GLU A 202 -21.25 13.57 -6.50
CA GLU A 202 -21.04 13.81 -5.06
C GLU A 202 -19.63 14.36 -4.80
N MET A 203 -18.61 13.78 -5.41
CA MET A 203 -17.22 14.25 -5.28
C MET A 203 -17.08 15.70 -5.76
N SER A 204 -17.71 16.04 -6.89
CA SER A 204 -17.69 17.40 -7.43
C SER A 204 -18.41 18.39 -6.51
N LEU A 205 -19.52 18.00 -5.88
CA LEU A 205 -20.18 18.84 -4.87
C LEU A 205 -19.30 19.02 -3.64
N CYS A 206 -18.68 17.94 -3.14
CA CYS A 206 -17.76 18.03 -2.01
C CYS A 206 -16.62 19.02 -2.29
N ILE A 207 -16.07 19.01 -3.52
CA ILE A 207 -15.05 19.96 -3.96
C ILE A 207 -15.63 21.38 -4.07
N SER A 208 -16.73 21.59 -4.80
CA SER A 208 -17.36 22.91 -4.99
C SER A 208 -17.68 23.62 -3.68
N TYR A 209 -18.09 22.89 -2.65
CA TYR A 209 -18.43 23.45 -1.33
C TYR A 209 -17.32 23.30 -0.27
N ALA A 210 -16.24 22.59 -0.58
CA ALA A 210 -15.21 22.15 0.38
C ALA A 210 -15.85 21.49 1.62
N ASN A 211 -16.85 20.65 1.38
CA ASN A 211 -17.71 20.09 2.42
C ASN A 211 -18.15 18.67 2.09
N PHE A 212 -17.76 17.71 2.92
CA PHE A 212 -18.14 16.31 2.80
C PHE A 212 -19.60 16.02 3.19
N ALA A 213 -20.37 17.02 3.63
CA ALA A 213 -21.82 16.91 3.75
C ALA A 213 -22.53 16.65 2.42
N HIS A 214 -21.84 16.67 1.27
CA HIS A 214 -22.39 16.26 -0.01
C HIS A 214 -22.08 14.81 -0.39
N SER A 215 -21.49 14.03 0.52
CA SER A 215 -21.18 12.62 0.32
C SER A 215 -22.11 11.72 1.13
N SER A 216 -22.79 10.81 0.44
CA SER A 216 -23.62 9.78 1.08
C SER A 216 -22.77 8.81 1.90
N LEU A 217 -21.60 8.42 1.40
CA LEU A 217 -20.65 7.54 2.10
C LEU A 217 -20.16 8.15 3.40
N VAL A 218 -19.71 9.42 3.37
CA VAL A 218 -19.22 10.08 4.59
C VAL A 218 -20.34 10.26 5.61
N GLN A 219 -21.53 10.70 5.19
CA GLN A 219 -22.66 10.88 6.11
C GLN A 219 -23.11 9.58 6.78
N ASN A 220 -23.07 8.46 6.06
CA ASN A 220 -23.55 7.18 6.57
C ASN A 220 -22.52 6.47 7.46
N ASN A 221 -21.22 6.69 7.23
CA ASN A 221 -20.17 5.89 7.84
C ASN A 221 -19.28 6.66 8.84
N ILE A 222 -19.34 8.01 8.86
CA ILE A 222 -18.55 8.84 9.78
C ILE A 222 -19.49 9.63 10.68
N SER A 223 -19.58 9.24 11.95
CA SER A 223 -20.43 9.92 12.95
C SER A 223 -19.72 11.06 13.67
N ASP A 224 -18.39 11.12 13.61
CA ASP A 224 -17.59 12.13 14.29
C ASP A 224 -17.62 13.48 13.54
N SER A 225 -18.38 14.43 14.10
CA SER A 225 -18.57 15.75 13.51
C SER A 225 -17.32 16.64 13.59
N GLU A 226 -16.46 16.45 14.59
CA GLU A 226 -15.19 17.17 14.70
C GLU A 226 -14.21 16.69 13.62
N PHE A 227 -14.17 15.38 13.38
CA PHE A 227 -13.37 14.81 12.31
C PHE A 227 -13.87 15.27 10.93
N ILE A 228 -15.18 15.28 10.68
CA ILE A 228 -15.75 15.83 9.43
C ILE A 228 -15.38 17.30 9.26
N ALA A 229 -15.47 18.11 10.33
CA ALA A 229 -15.06 19.51 10.28
C ALA A 229 -13.56 19.65 9.94
N SER A 230 -12.71 18.76 10.47
CA SER A 230 -11.28 18.70 10.14
C SER A 230 -11.03 18.34 8.68
N LEU A 231 -11.76 17.35 8.12
CA LEU A 231 -11.71 17.00 6.70
C LEU A 231 -12.08 18.20 5.81
N ASN A 232 -13.18 18.88 6.14
CA ASN A 232 -13.65 20.06 5.40
C ASN A 232 -12.62 21.20 5.41
N ARG A 233 -12.07 21.52 6.59
CA ARG A 233 -11.02 22.53 6.73
C ARG A 233 -9.79 22.20 5.88
N THR A 234 -9.33 20.95 5.96
CA THR A 234 -8.14 20.49 5.21
C THR A 234 -8.37 20.50 3.71
N LEU A 235 -9.57 20.10 3.25
CA LEU A 235 -9.94 20.19 1.84
C LEU A 235 -9.95 21.64 1.34
N ASN A 236 -10.50 22.56 2.14
CA ASN A 236 -10.47 23.99 1.81
C ASN A 236 -9.03 24.49 1.70
N GLU A 237 -8.19 24.26 2.72
CA GLU A 237 -6.78 24.65 2.73
C GLU A 237 -5.99 24.11 1.53
N ALA A 238 -6.21 22.84 1.16
CA ALA A 238 -5.57 22.22 0.01
C ALA A 238 -5.85 22.94 -1.32
N THR A 239 -6.99 23.63 -1.40
CA THR A 239 -7.45 24.33 -2.62
C THR A 239 -7.18 25.84 -2.62
N VAL A 240 -6.96 26.45 -1.44
CA VAL A 240 -6.64 27.90 -1.33
C VAL A 240 -5.43 28.25 -2.19
N LYS A 241 -4.38 27.43 -2.16
CA LYS A 241 -3.16 27.64 -2.98
C LYS A 241 -3.40 27.58 -4.50
N TYR A 242 -4.54 27.05 -4.95
CA TYR A 242 -4.92 26.98 -6.35
C TYR A 242 -5.91 28.07 -6.78
N GLY A 243 -6.30 28.98 -5.86
CA GLY A 243 -7.27 30.04 -6.12
C GLY A 243 -8.58 29.92 -5.34
N GLY A 244 -8.66 29.01 -4.35
CA GLY A 244 -9.80 28.92 -3.43
C GLY A 244 -11.12 28.56 -4.12
N GLU A 245 -12.19 29.28 -3.79
CA GLU A 245 -13.55 28.99 -4.25
C GLU A 245 -13.68 28.98 -5.78
N VAL A 246 -13.15 30.01 -6.46
CA VAL A 246 -13.23 30.11 -7.94
C VAL A 246 -12.58 28.88 -8.58
N TYR A 247 -11.41 28.47 -8.08
CA TYR A 247 -10.75 27.26 -8.53
C TYR A 247 -11.59 26.00 -8.28
N ARG A 248 -12.16 25.85 -7.07
CA ARG A 248 -12.97 24.67 -6.72
C ARG A 248 -14.19 24.51 -7.64
N LEU A 249 -14.87 25.60 -7.96
CA LEU A 249 -16.03 25.59 -8.87
C LEU A 249 -15.64 25.17 -10.29
N GLU A 250 -14.58 25.75 -10.87
CA GLU A 250 -14.10 25.38 -12.19
C GLU A 250 -13.56 23.94 -12.22
N ARG A 251 -12.86 23.53 -11.15
CA ARG A 251 -12.33 22.17 -11.02
C ARG A 251 -13.45 21.13 -10.96
N ALA A 252 -14.49 21.37 -10.17
CA ALA A 252 -15.66 20.50 -10.08
C ALA A 252 -16.39 20.41 -11.43
N LYS A 253 -16.57 21.54 -12.13
CA LYS A 253 -17.16 21.56 -13.47
C LYS A 253 -16.33 20.75 -14.47
N HIS A 254 -15.01 20.89 -14.45
CA HIS A 254 -14.09 20.10 -15.28
C HIS A 254 -14.26 18.59 -15.03
N ILE A 255 -14.25 18.17 -13.75
CA ILE A 255 -14.42 16.76 -13.37
C ILE A 255 -15.75 16.20 -13.90
N ARG A 256 -16.85 16.91 -13.67
CA ARG A 256 -18.18 16.51 -14.18
C ARG A 256 -18.17 16.37 -15.70
N ASN A 257 -17.61 17.35 -16.40
CA ASN A 257 -17.57 17.35 -17.87
C ASN A 257 -16.75 16.17 -18.42
N GLU A 258 -15.63 15.82 -17.78
CA GLU A 258 -14.81 14.67 -18.22
C GLU A 258 -15.51 13.33 -17.93
N CYS A 259 -16.15 13.18 -16.77
CA CYS A 259 -16.85 11.94 -16.41
C CYS A 259 -18.14 11.71 -17.22
N LEU A 260 -18.82 12.77 -17.67
CA LEU A 260 -20.03 12.67 -18.49
C LEU A 260 -19.79 12.19 -19.93
N LYS A 261 -18.54 12.22 -20.43
CA LYS A 261 -18.21 11.85 -21.82
C LYS A 261 -18.40 10.36 -22.15
N LYS A 262 -18.72 9.50 -21.17
CA LYS A 262 -18.90 8.03 -21.25
C LYS A 262 -17.68 7.22 -21.71
N ASP A 263 -16.78 7.80 -22.51
CA ASP A 263 -15.48 7.21 -22.84
C ASP A 263 -14.50 7.43 -21.69
N ALA A 264 -14.09 6.35 -21.02
CA ALA A 264 -13.13 6.40 -19.93
C ALA A 264 -11.67 6.20 -20.38
N ALA A 265 -11.40 6.06 -21.69
CA ALA A 265 -10.05 5.87 -22.21
C ALA A 265 -9.16 7.08 -21.86
N GLY A 266 -8.08 6.88 -21.10
CA GLY A 266 -7.20 7.99 -20.69
C GLY A 266 -7.82 8.97 -19.72
N ILE A 267 -8.90 8.59 -19.00
CA ILE A 267 -9.59 9.46 -18.03
C ILE A 267 -8.62 10.06 -17.00
N LEU A 268 -7.60 9.31 -16.57
CA LEU A 268 -6.63 9.80 -15.58
C LEU A 268 -5.89 11.04 -16.06
N HIS A 269 -5.39 11.03 -17.30
CA HIS A 269 -4.65 12.19 -17.82
C HIS A 269 -5.57 13.35 -18.21
N ARG A 270 -6.86 13.10 -18.49
CA ARG A 270 -7.86 14.17 -18.66
C ARG A 270 -8.22 14.84 -17.33
N LEU A 271 -8.31 14.07 -16.24
CA LEU A 271 -8.53 14.60 -14.90
C LEU A 271 -7.27 15.27 -14.35
N TRP A 272 -6.09 14.71 -14.62
CA TRP A 272 -4.80 15.22 -14.15
C TRP A 272 -3.79 15.32 -15.30
N PRO A 273 -3.75 16.47 -15.98
CA PRO A 273 -2.86 16.70 -17.14
C PRO A 273 -1.37 16.66 -16.82
N ASN A 274 -0.97 16.76 -15.55
CA ASN A 274 0.43 16.79 -15.12
C ASN A 274 0.94 15.42 -14.61
N LEU A 275 0.14 14.35 -14.76
CA LEU A 275 0.59 13.01 -14.40
C LEU A 275 1.78 12.59 -15.26
N ILE A 276 2.81 12.06 -14.61
CA ILE A 276 4.01 11.53 -15.25
C ILE A 276 3.88 10.02 -15.46
N TYR A 277 3.25 9.32 -14.51
CA TYR A 277 3.02 7.88 -14.59
C TYR A 277 1.86 7.45 -13.69
N ALA A 278 1.34 6.26 -13.97
CA ALA A 278 0.49 5.50 -13.08
C ALA A 278 1.18 4.19 -12.67
N SER A 279 0.88 3.65 -11.49
CA SER A 279 1.48 2.38 -11.05
C SER A 279 0.52 1.46 -10.31
N ALA A 280 0.72 0.16 -10.53
CA ALA A 280 0.09 -0.94 -9.82
C ALA A 280 0.92 -2.23 -10.02
N ALA A 281 0.69 -3.25 -9.18
CA ALA A 281 1.35 -4.55 -9.33
C ALA A 281 0.79 -5.32 -10.54
N ILE A 282 1.29 -5.04 -11.74
CA ILE A 282 0.75 -5.54 -13.03
C ILE A 282 1.49 -6.77 -13.59
N GLY A 283 2.45 -7.32 -12.85
CA GLY A 283 3.22 -8.49 -13.24
C GLY A 283 2.50 -9.82 -12.96
N SER A 284 3.04 -10.91 -13.53
CA SER A 284 2.62 -12.30 -13.25
C SER A 284 1.09 -12.51 -13.36
N THR A 285 0.45 -13.02 -12.30
CA THR A 285 -0.99 -13.32 -12.23
C THR A 285 -1.90 -12.11 -12.44
N PHE A 286 -1.38 -10.88 -12.25
CA PHE A 286 -2.14 -9.66 -12.47
C PHE A 286 -2.05 -9.12 -13.91
N SER A 287 -1.28 -9.76 -14.78
CA SER A 287 -1.13 -9.36 -16.19
C SER A 287 -2.46 -9.30 -16.95
N MET A 288 -3.46 -10.09 -16.52
CA MET A 288 -4.82 -10.05 -17.06
C MET A 288 -5.51 -8.68 -16.95
N TYR A 289 -5.19 -7.89 -15.91
CA TYR A 289 -5.76 -6.56 -15.69
C TYR A 289 -5.00 -5.46 -16.44
N LYS A 290 -3.82 -5.74 -16.99
CA LYS A 290 -2.91 -4.74 -17.58
C LYS A 290 -3.58 -3.93 -18.68
N LYS A 291 -4.38 -4.58 -19.55
CA LYS A 291 -5.10 -3.91 -20.64
C LYS A 291 -6.16 -2.93 -20.13
N GLU A 292 -6.90 -3.30 -19.09
CA GLU A 292 -7.95 -2.46 -18.52
C GLU A 292 -7.35 -1.26 -17.77
N VAL A 293 -6.30 -1.48 -16.97
CA VAL A 293 -5.60 -0.37 -16.31
C VAL A 293 -4.96 0.57 -17.35
N GLN A 294 -4.34 0.02 -18.40
CA GLN A 294 -3.75 0.82 -19.48
C GLN A 294 -4.82 1.62 -20.23
N PHE A 295 -6.03 1.09 -20.40
CA PHE A 295 -7.15 1.81 -21.00
C PHE A 295 -7.45 3.10 -20.23
N TYR A 296 -7.47 3.08 -18.90
CA TYR A 296 -7.68 4.29 -18.08
C TYR A 296 -6.49 5.28 -18.10
N CYS A 297 -5.27 4.77 -18.32
CA CYS A 297 -4.08 5.60 -18.49
C CYS A 297 -4.05 6.29 -19.87
N GLY A 298 -4.59 5.62 -20.90
CA GLY A 298 -4.50 6.06 -22.29
C GLY A 298 -3.09 5.88 -22.86
N GLU A 299 -2.83 6.48 -24.02
CA GLU A 299 -1.55 6.32 -24.75
C GLU A 299 -0.40 7.16 -24.17
N ARG A 300 -0.73 8.27 -23.50
CA ARG A 300 0.27 9.25 -23.05
C ARG A 300 0.83 8.96 -21.66
N LEU A 301 0.08 8.26 -20.82
CA LEU A 301 0.46 8.02 -19.43
C LEU A 301 1.09 6.63 -19.30
N PRO A 302 2.40 6.53 -19.00
CA PRO A 302 3.04 5.25 -18.75
C PRO A 302 2.43 4.56 -17.53
N LEU A 303 2.03 3.30 -17.71
CA LEU A 303 1.70 2.39 -16.63
C LEU A 303 2.96 1.59 -16.27
N ILE A 304 3.45 1.76 -15.05
CA ILE A 304 4.66 1.10 -14.56
C ILE A 304 4.32 0.12 -13.43
N ASN A 305 5.17 -0.89 -13.22
CA ASN A 305 5.00 -1.81 -12.11
C ASN A 305 5.36 -1.15 -10.77
N MET A 306 4.97 -1.77 -9.66
CA MET A 306 5.30 -1.25 -8.33
C MET A 306 6.82 -1.20 -8.15
N GLY A 307 7.34 -0.10 -7.58
CA GLY A 307 8.78 0.07 -7.34
C GLY A 307 9.39 -0.97 -6.39
N VAL A 308 8.56 -1.72 -5.67
CA VAL A 308 8.95 -2.75 -4.71
C VAL A 308 8.13 -4.01 -4.93
N TYR A 309 8.78 -5.16 -4.72
CA TYR A 309 8.14 -6.47 -4.64
C TYR A 309 8.18 -6.93 -3.18
N ILE A 310 7.02 -7.03 -2.56
CA ILE A 310 6.84 -7.29 -1.14
C ILE A 310 5.80 -8.39 -0.96
N SER A 311 6.04 -9.28 0.00
CA SER A 311 5.06 -10.22 0.52
C SER A 311 4.91 -10.04 2.04
N SER A 312 3.96 -10.76 2.65
CA SER A 312 3.79 -10.76 4.11
C SER A 312 5.00 -11.34 4.86
N GLU A 313 5.87 -12.11 4.19
CA GLU A 313 7.14 -12.62 4.71
C GLU A 313 8.24 -11.55 4.72
N GLY A 314 8.13 -10.51 3.89
CA GLY A 314 9.08 -9.40 3.85
C GLY A 314 9.29 -8.78 2.47
N PRO A 315 10.20 -7.79 2.36
CA PRO A 315 10.57 -7.19 1.09
C PRO A 315 11.48 -8.12 0.29
N LEU A 316 11.04 -8.51 -0.90
CA LEU A 316 11.74 -9.47 -1.76
C LEU A 316 12.67 -8.77 -2.75
N GLY A 317 12.22 -7.66 -3.35
CA GLY A 317 12.95 -7.01 -4.43
C GLY A 317 12.57 -5.55 -4.70
N VAL A 318 13.33 -4.90 -5.57
CA VAL A 318 13.06 -3.57 -6.12
C VAL A 318 12.99 -3.63 -7.63
N LEU A 319 12.15 -2.79 -8.23
CA LEU A 319 11.94 -2.77 -9.68
C LEU A 319 13.27 -2.51 -10.40
N ALA A 320 13.62 -3.35 -11.37
CA ALA A 320 14.87 -3.21 -12.12
C ALA A 320 14.82 -2.03 -13.10
N SER A 321 13.70 -1.90 -13.82
CA SER A 321 13.43 -0.84 -14.78
C SER A 321 11.93 -0.60 -14.88
N ILE A 322 11.53 0.67 -15.08
CA ILE A 322 10.11 1.03 -15.32
C ILE A 322 9.55 0.46 -16.63
N HIS A 323 10.41 -0.05 -17.51
CA HIS A 323 10.04 -0.62 -18.81
C HIS A 323 9.91 -2.15 -18.78
N THR A 324 10.17 -2.79 -17.64
CA THR A 324 10.19 -4.25 -17.49
C THR A 324 9.33 -4.67 -16.31
N ASP A 325 8.95 -5.94 -16.28
CA ASP A 325 8.28 -6.56 -15.12
C ASP A 325 9.30 -7.27 -14.19
N GLU A 326 10.58 -6.89 -14.26
CA GLU A 326 11.70 -7.53 -13.56
C GLU A 326 12.05 -6.82 -12.25
N TYR A 327 12.49 -7.60 -11.26
CA TYR A 327 12.89 -7.11 -9.94
C TYR A 327 14.29 -7.62 -9.58
N PHE A 328 15.11 -6.73 -9.05
CA PHE A 328 16.34 -7.13 -8.37
C PHE A 328 16.00 -7.58 -6.95
N LEU A 329 16.32 -8.82 -6.63
CA LEU A 329 16.16 -9.35 -5.28
C LEU A 329 17.09 -8.63 -4.30
N LEU A 330 16.64 -8.53 -3.04
CA LEU A 330 17.38 -7.86 -1.97
C LEU A 330 18.03 -8.91 -1.05
N PRO A 331 19.26 -9.40 -1.35
CA PRO A 331 19.92 -10.43 -0.54
C PRO A 331 20.27 -9.97 0.88
N THR A 332 20.21 -8.66 1.15
CA THR A 332 20.36 -8.08 2.48
C THR A 332 19.08 -8.13 3.32
N CYS A 333 17.96 -8.56 2.73
CA CYS A 333 16.65 -8.64 3.40
C CYS A 333 16.23 -10.09 3.63
N VAL A 334 16.49 -10.97 2.67
CA VAL A 334 16.10 -12.38 2.70
C VAL A 334 17.23 -13.23 2.14
N PHE A 335 17.47 -14.39 2.75
CA PHE A 335 18.29 -15.44 2.17
C PHE A 335 17.43 -16.23 1.17
N PHE A 336 17.74 -16.11 -0.13
CA PHE A 336 16.94 -16.71 -1.20
C PHE A 336 17.48 -18.08 -1.62
N GLU A 337 16.59 -19.05 -1.72
CA GLU A 337 16.83 -20.34 -2.35
C GLU A 337 15.78 -20.59 -3.44
N PHE A 338 16.15 -21.36 -4.45
CA PHE A 338 15.32 -21.61 -5.62
C PHE A 338 15.19 -23.10 -5.85
N ILE A 339 13.95 -23.58 -5.82
CA ILE A 339 13.59 -24.92 -6.28
C ILE A 339 13.28 -24.78 -7.78
N LYS A 340 13.80 -25.68 -8.60
CA LYS A 340 13.45 -25.69 -10.02
C LYS A 340 11.96 -25.98 -10.17
N GLU A 341 11.31 -25.35 -11.13
CA GLU A 341 9.86 -25.48 -11.32
C GLU A 341 9.42 -26.94 -11.51
N GLU A 342 10.20 -27.74 -12.24
CA GLU A 342 9.98 -29.17 -12.46
C GLU A 342 10.05 -30.03 -11.18
N ASP A 343 10.69 -29.52 -10.13
CA ASP A 343 10.92 -30.21 -8.86
C ASP A 343 9.92 -29.79 -7.77
N VAL A 344 9.10 -28.74 -7.98
CA VAL A 344 8.22 -28.17 -6.94
C VAL A 344 7.24 -29.22 -6.37
N GLU A 345 6.66 -30.07 -7.22
CA GLU A 345 5.74 -31.13 -6.78
C GLU A 345 6.46 -32.33 -6.17
N GLN A 346 7.74 -32.55 -6.52
CA GLN A 346 8.57 -33.64 -5.97
C GLN A 346 9.13 -33.29 -4.59
N VAL A 347 9.27 -31.99 -4.30
CA VAL A 347 9.84 -31.46 -3.06
C VAL A 347 8.77 -31.21 -1.98
N ARG A 348 7.48 -31.34 -2.30
CA ARG A 348 6.43 -31.38 -1.27
C ARG A 348 6.66 -32.57 -0.35
N CYS A 349 6.87 -32.33 0.94
CA CYS A 349 6.98 -33.38 1.94
C CYS A 349 5.82 -34.38 1.79
N PRO A 350 6.06 -35.70 1.86
CA PRO A 350 4.98 -36.67 1.92
C PRO A 350 4.11 -36.33 3.15
N SER A 351 2.81 -36.19 2.88
CA SER A 351 1.75 -35.83 3.83
C SER A 351 1.69 -36.72 5.06
#